data_AF-A0AAJ8LB65-F1
#
_entry.id   AF-A0AAJ8LB65-F1
#
_cell.length_a   1.000
_cell.length_b   1.000
_cell.length_c   1.000
_cell.angle_alpha   90.00
_cell.angle_beta   90.00
_cell.angle_gamma   90.00
#
_symmetry.space_group_name_H-M   'P 1'
#
loop_
_entity.id
_entity.type
_entity.pdbx_description
1 polymer ?
#
loop_
_entity_poly.entity_id
_entity_poly.type
_entity_poly.pdbx_seq_one_letter_code
_entity_poly.pdbx_strand_id
1 'polypeptide(L)'
;MSRRHQSTSELMFPSRKVMRFCVLSIFIIAGVWVFTMKADLTSPNQGQRLMKRGLSETSNEGEVDLIDDFVNTFPKIRTWQETGVPSPTAKYVNRNEQQLIIGHEDEMEVVSSKREPFDWPRSRKLFVFGDSFSTRDKDYRKDGIDGGHFQELHGKATDMKWADYLYAVFHDFHILQYWNLAKVGATIHHSVLPPGLESYGTFETQINDFQDLFTPLPGPNQVNWNSNDTLFIIVFGINDNGRLNRDDLHEGGTLDVESTTKALVNSLMEQSKRLHGLGARNFLFMTLPPLHLSPKYKLPSQVGHDIVNRVEGSVNHFNTFLRSGVKQFERDMDDSNVMLFDLNKFWKLLLEYPELFGITDISRFRITIDGRLPNFGRMGLAYHDNQHVSWSSAELIARSVNGLLMRNSASLQMSNASQTEYTA
;
A
#
# COMPACT_ATOMS: atom_id res chain seq x y z
N MET A 1 -39.42 66.85 -49.70
CA MET A 1 -40.72 66.32 -50.16
C MET A 1 -40.78 64.83 -49.89
N SER A 2 -41.90 64.38 -49.33
CA SER A 2 -42.24 63.04 -48.86
C SER A 2 -41.98 61.91 -49.86
N ARG A 3 -41.44 60.77 -49.41
CA ARG A 3 -42.23 59.51 -49.33
C ARG A 3 -41.54 58.41 -48.52
N ARG A 4 -42.30 57.98 -47.54
CA ARG A 4 -42.21 56.77 -46.70
C ARG A 4 -42.16 55.52 -47.59
N HIS A 5 -41.23 54.60 -47.36
CA HIS A 5 -41.46 53.18 -47.65
C HIS A 5 -41.15 52.34 -46.40
N GLN A 6 -42.12 51.47 -46.10
CA GLN A 6 -42.23 50.66 -44.90
C GLN A 6 -41.14 49.59 -44.83
N SER A 7 -40.63 49.40 -43.61
CA SER A 7 -39.92 48.22 -43.15
C SER A 7 -40.84 47.00 -43.21
N THR A 8 -40.57 46.07 -44.12
CA THR A 8 -40.96 44.67 -43.97
C THR A 8 -39.73 43.90 -43.51
N SER A 9 -39.73 43.46 -42.26
CA SER A 9 -38.79 42.47 -41.76
C SER A 9 -39.06 41.14 -42.48
N GLU A 10 -38.28 40.83 -43.51
CA GLU A 10 -38.24 39.47 -44.04
C GLU A 10 -37.76 38.55 -42.93
N LEU A 11 -38.68 37.74 -42.39
CA LEU A 11 -38.33 36.60 -41.56
C LEU A 11 -37.46 35.67 -42.41
N MET A 12 -36.14 35.69 -42.19
CA MET A 12 -35.25 34.67 -42.75
C MET A 12 -35.62 33.32 -42.14
N PHE A 13 -36.41 32.53 -42.87
CA PHE A 13 -36.59 31.13 -42.53
C PHE A 13 -35.27 30.39 -42.83
N PRO A 14 -34.70 29.67 -41.85
CA PRO A 14 -33.47 28.91 -42.07
C PRO A 14 -33.68 27.94 -43.23
N SER A 15 -32.70 27.88 -44.13
CA SER A 15 -32.76 27.01 -45.30
C SER A 15 -33.03 25.55 -44.89
N ARG A 16 -33.62 24.74 -45.77
CA ARG A 16 -33.88 23.31 -45.50
C ARG A 16 -32.64 22.55 -45.03
N LYS A 17 -31.43 22.98 -45.40
CA LYS A 17 -30.16 22.41 -44.91
C LYS A 17 -29.88 22.77 -43.45
N VAL A 18 -30.14 24.02 -43.04
CA VAL A 18 -29.98 24.49 -41.66
C VAL A 18 -31.01 23.85 -40.75
N MET A 19 -32.28 23.75 -41.18
CA MET A 19 -33.29 23.02 -40.40
C MET A 19 -32.95 21.53 -40.25
N ARG A 20 -32.42 20.87 -41.29
CA ARG A 20 -31.96 19.48 -41.17
C ARG A 20 -30.80 19.34 -40.18
N PHE A 21 -29.87 20.31 -40.16
CA PHE A 21 -28.76 20.30 -39.22
C PHE A 21 -29.22 20.51 -37.77
N CYS A 22 -30.15 21.44 -37.53
CA CYS A 22 -30.72 21.65 -36.18
C CYS A 22 -31.55 20.44 -35.72
N VAL A 23 -32.34 19.84 -36.60
CA VAL A 23 -33.11 18.63 -36.29
C VAL A 23 -32.19 17.44 -35.99
N LEU A 24 -31.12 17.23 -36.78
CA LEU A 24 -30.11 16.21 -36.50
C LEU A 24 -29.38 16.47 -35.17
N SER A 25 -29.08 17.72 -34.84
CA SER A 25 -28.43 18.09 -33.57
C SER A 25 -29.35 17.82 -32.38
N ILE A 26 -30.65 18.08 -32.50
CA ILE A 26 -31.64 17.73 -31.48
C ILE A 26 -31.76 16.20 -31.32
N PHE A 27 -31.70 15.42 -32.41
CA PHE A 27 -31.71 13.95 -32.31
C PHE A 27 -30.42 13.38 -31.72
N ILE A 28 -29.25 14.01 -31.93
CA ILE A 28 -28.00 13.59 -31.30
C ILE A 28 -28.02 13.92 -29.81
N ILE A 29 -28.47 15.13 -29.42
CA ILE A 29 -28.59 15.52 -28.01
C ILE A 29 -29.66 14.67 -27.30
N ALA A 30 -30.81 14.44 -27.93
CA ALA A 30 -31.83 13.53 -27.39
C ALA A 30 -31.35 12.07 -27.37
N GLY A 31 -30.55 11.63 -28.34
CA GLY A 31 -29.95 10.30 -28.37
C GLY A 31 -28.94 10.09 -27.24
N VAL A 32 -28.08 11.08 -26.97
CA VAL A 32 -27.16 11.08 -25.83
C VAL A 32 -27.95 11.14 -24.51
N TRP A 33 -29.01 11.96 -24.43
CA TRP A 33 -29.85 12.08 -23.23
C TRP A 33 -30.64 10.77 -22.95
N VAL A 34 -31.16 10.12 -23.99
CA VAL A 34 -31.83 8.81 -23.88
C VAL A 34 -30.84 7.69 -23.55
N PHE A 35 -29.59 7.75 -24.02
CA PHE A 35 -28.55 6.79 -23.61
C PHE A 35 -28.12 7.01 -22.15
N THR A 36 -28.08 8.26 -21.66
CA THR A 36 -27.77 8.54 -20.25
C THR A 36 -28.95 8.25 -19.30
N MET A 37 -30.20 8.29 -19.78
CA MET A 37 -31.39 7.96 -18.96
C MET A 37 -31.82 6.49 -19.05
N LYS A 38 -31.15 5.64 -19.83
CA LYS A 38 -31.33 4.18 -19.82
C LYS A 38 -30.20 3.40 -19.15
N ALA A 39 -29.27 4.10 -18.50
CA ALA A 39 -28.41 3.53 -17.47
C ALA A 39 -29.12 3.59 -16.11
N ASP A 40 -30.39 3.16 -16.06
CA ASP A 40 -31.06 2.87 -14.80
C ASP A 40 -30.60 1.48 -14.35
N LEU A 41 -29.86 1.47 -13.25
CA LEU A 41 -29.40 0.30 -12.53
C LEU A 41 -30.59 -0.47 -11.96
N THR A 42 -31.28 -1.30 -12.75
CA THR A 42 -32.11 -2.38 -12.18
C THR A 42 -32.32 -3.57 -13.13
N SER A 43 -32.00 -4.75 -12.58
CA SER A 43 -32.27 -6.13 -13.02
C SER A 43 -31.32 -6.76 -14.07
N PRO A 44 -30.72 -7.94 -13.74
CA PRO A 44 -29.70 -8.56 -14.57
C PRO A 44 -30.30 -9.19 -15.84
N ASN A 45 -29.75 -8.82 -16.99
CA ASN A 45 -30.06 -9.41 -18.28
C ASN A 45 -29.66 -10.89 -18.34
N GLN A 46 -30.37 -11.66 -19.17
CA GLN A 46 -30.31 -13.12 -19.30
C GLN A 46 -28.88 -13.71 -19.48
N GLY A 47 -27.92 -12.93 -19.98
CA GLY A 47 -26.50 -13.30 -20.07
C GLY A 47 -25.78 -13.41 -18.72
N GLN A 48 -26.12 -12.58 -17.73
CA GLN A 48 -25.58 -12.67 -16.36
C GLN A 48 -26.15 -13.86 -15.59
N ARG A 49 -27.39 -14.30 -15.90
CA ARG A 49 -27.99 -15.51 -15.32
C ARG A 49 -27.31 -16.79 -15.82
N LEU A 50 -26.75 -16.80 -17.02
CA LEU A 50 -25.99 -17.94 -17.55
C LEU A 50 -24.57 -18.02 -16.95
N MET A 51 -23.92 -16.89 -16.68
CA MET A 51 -22.66 -16.89 -15.92
C MET A 51 -22.85 -17.26 -14.43
N LYS A 52 -23.97 -16.87 -13.79
CA LYS A 52 -24.28 -17.30 -12.42
C LYS A 52 -24.69 -18.77 -12.30
N ARG A 53 -25.30 -19.37 -13.33
CA ARG A 53 -25.66 -20.80 -13.31
C ARG A 53 -24.49 -21.76 -13.56
N GLY A 54 -23.37 -21.28 -14.12
CA GLY A 54 -22.17 -22.10 -14.30
C GLY A 54 -21.28 -22.23 -13.07
N LEU A 55 -21.55 -21.46 -12.00
CA LEU A 55 -20.71 -21.38 -10.79
C LEU A 55 -21.50 -21.60 -9.48
N SER A 56 -22.77 -22.01 -9.56
CA SER A 56 -23.68 -22.15 -8.40
C SER A 56 -24.10 -23.61 -8.13
N GLU A 57 -23.40 -24.59 -8.68
CA GLU A 57 -23.52 -25.98 -8.25
C GLU A 57 -22.23 -26.40 -7.56
N THR A 58 -21.99 -25.85 -6.37
CA THR A 58 -21.36 -26.46 -5.17
C THR A 58 -20.69 -25.41 -4.29
N SER A 59 -21.46 -24.73 -3.42
CA SER A 59 -21.07 -24.44 -2.02
C SER A 59 -22.02 -23.41 -1.39
N ASN A 60 -22.85 -23.88 -0.46
CA ASN A 60 -23.48 -23.04 0.56
C ASN A 60 -22.46 -22.88 1.69
N GLU A 61 -21.79 -21.74 1.79
CA GLU A 61 -21.20 -21.17 3.00
C GLU A 61 -20.95 -19.68 2.72
N GLY A 62 -21.30 -18.79 3.66
CA GLY A 62 -21.44 -17.35 3.41
C GLY A 62 -20.18 -16.70 2.82
N GLU A 63 -20.27 -16.31 1.55
CA GLU A 63 -19.20 -15.62 0.83
C GLU A 63 -19.08 -14.20 1.39
N VAL A 64 -18.02 -13.94 2.16
CA VAL A 64 -17.67 -12.59 2.62
C VAL A 64 -17.18 -11.79 1.42
N ASP A 65 -17.82 -10.66 1.12
CA ASP A 65 -17.37 -9.76 0.04
C ASP A 65 -15.91 -9.33 0.30
N LEU A 66 -15.02 -9.54 -0.67
CA LEU A 66 -13.60 -9.19 -0.56
C LEU A 66 -13.38 -7.71 -0.27
N ILE A 67 -14.27 -6.84 -0.77
CA ILE A 67 -14.24 -5.41 -0.46
C ILE A 67 -14.54 -5.19 1.02
N ASP A 68 -15.61 -5.79 1.54
CA ASP A 68 -15.98 -5.65 2.95
C ASP A 68 -14.89 -6.22 3.87
N ASP A 69 -14.35 -7.40 3.54
CA ASP A 69 -13.24 -8.01 4.27
C ASP A 69 -12.01 -7.10 4.27
N PHE A 70 -11.64 -6.52 3.12
CA PHE A 70 -10.52 -5.61 3.01
C PHE A 70 -10.74 -4.32 3.82
N VAL A 71 -11.90 -3.68 3.66
CA VAL A 71 -12.28 -2.46 4.39
C VAL A 71 -12.26 -2.69 5.89
N ASN A 72 -12.70 -3.85 6.36
CA ASN A 72 -12.66 -4.21 7.78
C ASN A 72 -11.24 -4.39 8.33
N THR A 73 -10.24 -4.68 7.48
CA THR A 73 -8.83 -4.71 7.89
C THR A 73 -8.15 -3.34 7.88
N PHE A 74 -8.68 -2.39 7.11
CA PHE A 74 -8.14 -1.04 7.10
C PHE A 74 -8.50 -0.37 8.42
N PRO A 75 -7.53 0.22 9.14
CA PRO A 75 -7.85 0.89 10.38
C PRO A 75 -8.84 2.02 10.10
N LYS A 76 -9.93 2.01 10.87
CA LYS A 76 -10.80 3.18 10.99
C LYS A 76 -9.95 4.35 11.47
N ILE A 77 -10.41 5.57 11.20
CA ILE A 77 -9.78 6.75 11.81
C ILE A 77 -9.90 6.55 13.32
N ARG A 78 -8.76 6.31 13.98
CA ARG A 78 -8.72 6.04 15.43
C ARG A 78 -9.10 7.30 16.19
N THR A 79 -9.78 7.16 17.31
CA THR A 79 -10.05 8.30 18.18
C THR A 79 -8.76 8.73 18.90
N TRP A 80 -8.75 9.95 19.43
CA TRP A 80 -7.63 10.46 20.24
C TRP A 80 -7.37 9.59 21.49
N GLN A 81 -8.43 8.96 22.03
CA GLN A 81 -8.34 8.02 23.16
C GLN A 81 -7.61 6.73 22.77
N GLU A 82 -7.84 6.21 21.57
CA GLU A 82 -7.23 4.97 21.07
C GLU A 82 -5.74 5.14 20.69
N THR A 83 -5.29 6.39 20.55
CA THR A 83 -3.95 6.75 20.11
C THR A 83 -3.10 7.36 21.22
N GLY A 84 -3.67 7.62 22.38
CA GLY A 84 -2.98 8.21 23.53
C GLY A 84 -2.69 9.70 23.37
N VAL A 85 -3.43 10.39 22.49
CA VAL A 85 -3.20 11.79 22.13
C VAL A 85 -4.24 12.68 22.82
N PRO A 86 -3.89 13.63 23.70
CA PRO A 86 -4.89 14.53 24.29
C PRO A 86 -5.57 15.42 23.23
N SER A 87 -6.89 15.58 23.31
CA SER A 87 -7.62 16.58 22.51
C SER A 87 -7.25 18.00 22.96
N PRO A 88 -7.09 18.99 22.04
CA PRO A 88 -6.91 20.41 22.41
C PRO A 88 -8.07 21.01 23.23
N THR A 89 -9.25 20.37 23.21
CA THR A 89 -10.40 20.75 24.05
C THR A 89 -10.28 20.31 25.52
N ALA A 90 -9.23 19.58 25.90
CA ALA A 90 -8.86 19.43 27.30
C ALA A 90 -8.36 20.80 27.81
N LYS A 91 -9.30 21.61 28.32
CA LYS A 91 -9.05 22.94 28.86
C LYS A 91 -7.89 22.88 29.84
N TYR A 92 -6.73 23.41 29.44
CA TYR A 92 -5.76 23.95 30.36
C TYR A 92 -6.43 25.14 31.08
N VAL A 93 -7.12 24.87 32.19
CA VAL A 93 -7.52 25.92 33.12
C VAL A 93 -6.30 26.22 33.99
N ASN A 94 -5.61 27.28 33.62
CA ASN A 94 -4.54 27.84 34.43
C ASN A 94 -5.13 28.30 35.78
N ARG A 95 -4.46 27.93 36.87
CA ARG A 95 -4.83 28.32 38.24
C ARG A 95 -4.70 29.83 38.40
N ASN A 96 -5.84 30.51 38.55
CA ASN A 96 -6.07 31.60 39.51
C ASN A 96 -7.36 32.32 39.13
N GLU A 97 -8.50 31.86 39.64
CA GLU A 97 -9.61 32.70 40.14
C GLU A 97 -10.65 31.79 40.83
N GLN A 98 -11.31 32.35 41.83
CA GLN A 98 -11.96 31.64 42.94
C GLN A 98 -13.32 31.02 42.59
N GLN A 99 -13.61 29.86 43.22
CA GLN A 99 -14.93 29.20 43.42
C GLN A 99 -15.61 28.66 42.14
N LEU A 100 -16.18 27.45 42.08
CA LEU A 100 -17.01 26.73 43.05
C LEU A 100 -16.87 25.20 42.79
N ILE A 101 -16.74 24.41 43.85
CA ILE A 101 -16.72 22.93 43.79
C ILE A 101 -18.17 22.42 43.71
N ILE A 102 -18.51 21.69 42.65
CA ILE A 102 -19.58 20.70 42.66
C ILE A 102 -18.99 19.43 42.04
N GLY A 103 -18.95 18.37 42.85
CA GLY A 103 -18.12 17.19 42.64
C GLY A 103 -18.57 16.24 41.54
N HIS A 104 -17.59 15.65 40.87
CA HIS A 104 -17.27 14.22 41.02
C HIS A 104 -15.75 14.07 40.81
N GLU A 105 -15.09 13.46 41.79
CA GLU A 105 -13.71 13.00 41.70
C GLU A 105 -13.68 11.79 40.77
N ASP A 106 -13.62 12.03 39.46
CA ASP A 106 -12.91 11.13 38.57
C ASP A 106 -11.58 11.81 38.29
N GLU A 107 -10.57 11.46 39.08
CA GLU A 107 -9.18 11.71 38.72
C GLU A 107 -8.98 11.12 37.33
N MET A 108 -8.99 11.98 36.31
CA MET A 108 -8.61 11.62 34.96
C MET A 108 -7.13 11.26 35.05
N GLU A 109 -6.83 9.98 35.27
CA GLU A 109 -5.49 9.44 35.11
C GLU A 109 -5.04 9.85 33.71
N VAL A 110 -4.15 10.84 33.66
CA VAL A 110 -3.36 11.12 32.47
C VAL A 110 -2.44 9.92 32.37
N VAL A 111 -2.94 8.84 31.77
CA VAL A 111 -2.11 7.72 31.35
C VAL A 111 -1.19 8.32 30.30
N SER A 112 0.00 8.75 30.72
CA SER A 112 1.03 9.19 29.80
C SER A 112 1.32 8.00 28.89
N SER A 113 0.92 8.10 27.63
CA SER A 113 1.26 7.10 26.62
C SER A 113 2.78 6.86 26.65
N LYS A 114 3.20 5.60 26.77
CA LYS A 114 4.62 5.23 26.72
C LYS A 114 5.25 5.49 25.35
N ARG A 115 4.41 5.65 24.31
CA ARG A 115 4.81 5.93 22.94
C ARG A 115 4.45 7.35 22.52
N GLU A 116 5.35 7.98 21.77
CA GLU A 116 5.03 9.23 21.06
C GLU A 116 4.08 8.92 19.90
N PRO A 117 3.07 9.78 19.64
CA PRO A 117 2.13 9.55 18.53
C PRO A 117 2.82 9.59 17.17
N PHE A 118 2.58 8.58 16.33
CA PHE A 118 3.06 8.57 14.95
C PHE A 118 2.37 9.66 14.13
N ASP A 119 3.10 10.35 13.25
CA ASP A 119 2.54 11.36 12.35
C ASP A 119 3.25 11.34 10.99
N TRP A 120 2.62 10.71 10.00
CA TRP A 120 3.21 10.52 8.68
C TRP A 120 3.55 11.84 7.98
N PRO A 121 2.68 12.86 7.92
CA PRO A 121 3.01 14.16 7.32
C PRO A 121 4.19 14.90 7.96
N ARG A 122 4.56 14.55 9.20
CA ARG A 122 5.68 15.16 9.94
C ARG A 122 6.92 14.27 9.99
N SER A 123 6.85 13.06 9.43
CA SER A 123 7.98 12.16 9.38
C SER A 123 9.09 12.78 8.53
N ARG A 124 10.32 12.67 9.00
CA ARG A 124 11.52 13.24 8.36
C ARG A 124 12.44 12.18 7.80
N LYS A 125 12.34 10.94 8.26
CA LYS A 125 13.22 9.85 7.81
C LYS A 125 12.39 8.61 7.50
N LEU A 126 12.78 7.92 6.43
CA LEU A 126 12.20 6.66 6.00
C LEU A 126 13.32 5.65 5.78
N PHE A 127 13.28 4.55 6.53
CA PHE A 127 14.14 3.39 6.29
C PHE A 127 13.31 2.23 5.78
N VAL A 128 13.72 1.64 4.66
CA VAL A 128 13.05 0.48 4.05
C VAL A 128 13.99 -0.71 4.03
N PHE A 129 13.54 -1.80 4.64
CA PHE A 129 14.20 -3.10 4.65
C PHE A 129 13.36 -4.08 3.85
N GLY A 130 14.01 -4.93 3.06
CA GLY A 130 13.27 -5.93 2.31
C GLY A 130 14.04 -6.58 1.18
N ASP A 131 13.30 -6.98 0.15
CA ASP A 131 13.83 -7.68 -1.01
C ASP A 131 13.58 -6.95 -2.36
N SER A 132 13.63 -7.68 -3.48
CA SER A 132 13.44 -7.16 -4.84
C SER A 132 12.10 -6.45 -5.08
N PHE A 133 11.12 -6.70 -4.21
CA PHE A 133 9.83 -6.02 -4.24
C PHE A 133 9.95 -4.54 -3.83
N SER A 134 10.93 -4.22 -2.99
CA SER A 134 11.15 -2.87 -2.45
C SER A 134 12.49 -2.26 -2.87
N THR A 135 13.46 -3.06 -3.32
CA THR A 135 14.83 -2.62 -3.64
C THR A 135 14.90 -1.49 -4.64
N ARG A 136 15.89 -0.63 -4.42
CA ARG A 136 16.46 0.25 -5.44
C ARG A 136 17.79 -0.33 -5.90
N ASP A 137 18.03 -0.34 -7.21
CA ASP A 137 19.21 -0.99 -7.82
C ASP A 137 20.55 -0.26 -7.56
N LYS A 138 20.57 0.77 -6.71
CA LYS A 138 21.80 1.46 -6.28
C LYS A 138 22.34 0.86 -4.98
N ASP A 139 23.66 0.88 -4.84
CA ASP A 139 24.36 0.38 -3.66
C ASP A 139 24.17 1.34 -2.47
N TYR A 140 23.17 1.06 -1.64
CA TYR A 140 22.88 1.87 -0.46
C TYR A 140 24.02 1.92 0.56
N ARG A 141 25.05 1.05 0.49
CA ARG A 141 26.21 1.17 1.38
C ARG A 141 27.20 2.23 0.91
N LYS A 142 27.32 2.42 -0.41
CA LYS A 142 28.13 3.50 -1.00
C LYS A 142 27.46 4.85 -0.85
N ASP A 143 26.13 4.84 -0.86
CA ASP A 143 25.28 6.01 -0.76
C ASP A 143 24.65 6.15 0.65
N GLY A 144 25.09 5.36 1.64
CA GLY A 144 24.39 5.16 2.91
C GLY A 144 24.23 6.41 3.78
N ILE A 145 24.91 7.49 3.42
CA ILE A 145 24.81 8.78 4.09
C ILE A 145 24.65 9.91 3.05
N ASP A 146 24.23 9.65 1.82
CA ASP A 146 24.13 10.64 0.72
C ASP A 146 23.00 11.68 0.89
N GLY A 147 22.65 11.99 2.14
CA GLY A 147 21.59 12.92 2.50
C GLY A 147 20.20 12.35 2.28
N GLY A 148 20.04 11.10 1.80
CA GLY A 148 18.72 10.49 1.64
C GLY A 148 17.81 11.25 0.67
N HIS A 149 18.41 11.98 -0.28
CA HIS A 149 17.71 12.71 -1.32
C HIS A 149 18.15 12.24 -2.70
N PHE A 150 17.24 11.56 -3.40
CA PHE A 150 17.54 10.97 -4.71
C PHE A 150 16.93 11.81 -5.83
N GLN A 151 17.73 12.69 -6.43
CA GLN A 151 17.30 13.62 -7.48
C GLN A 151 16.63 12.91 -8.67
N GLU A 152 17.04 11.69 -9.00
CA GLU A 152 16.42 10.94 -10.10
C GLU A 152 14.98 10.48 -9.82
N LEU A 153 14.53 10.51 -8.56
CA LEU A 153 13.15 10.21 -8.18
C LEU A 153 12.29 11.49 -8.16
N HIS A 154 12.91 12.67 -8.01
CA HIS A 154 12.19 13.94 -7.90
C HIS A 154 11.49 14.29 -9.21
N GLY A 155 10.17 14.51 -9.14
CA GLY A 155 9.33 14.80 -10.31
C GLY A 155 9.14 13.61 -11.26
N LYS A 156 9.63 12.41 -10.90
CA LYS A 156 9.41 11.19 -11.67
C LYS A 156 8.00 10.67 -11.40
N ALA A 157 7.20 10.48 -12.44
CA ALA A 157 5.82 9.99 -12.33
C ALA A 157 5.67 8.47 -12.56
N THR A 158 6.65 7.81 -13.19
CA THR A 158 6.57 6.42 -13.64
C THR A 158 7.83 5.62 -13.26
N ASP A 159 7.80 4.30 -13.45
CA ASP A 159 8.98 3.43 -13.37
C ASP A 159 9.73 3.47 -12.02
N MET A 160 8.96 3.51 -10.93
CA MET A 160 9.45 3.50 -9.55
C MET A 160 8.92 2.28 -8.79
N LYS A 161 9.62 1.85 -7.74
CA LYS A 161 9.08 0.85 -6.81
C LYS A 161 8.10 1.50 -5.85
N TRP A 162 7.30 0.70 -5.16
CA TRP A 162 6.21 1.21 -4.32
C TRP A 162 6.75 2.10 -3.18
N ALA A 163 7.90 1.73 -2.58
CA ALA A 163 8.54 2.54 -1.54
C ALA A 163 9.07 3.87 -2.08
N ASP A 164 9.54 3.90 -3.32
CA ASP A 164 10.02 5.13 -3.97
C ASP A 164 8.85 6.10 -4.25
N TYR A 165 7.68 5.59 -4.63
CA TYR A 165 6.46 6.41 -4.73
C TYR A 165 6.05 7.02 -3.39
N LEU A 166 6.18 6.26 -2.29
CA LEU A 166 5.88 6.76 -0.97
C LEU A 166 6.76 7.98 -0.62
N TYR A 167 8.05 7.92 -0.96
CA TYR A 167 9.01 9.00 -0.78
C TYR A 167 8.78 10.18 -1.74
N ALA A 168 8.71 9.93 -3.05
CA ALA A 168 8.81 10.96 -4.08
C ALA A 168 7.47 11.61 -4.46
N VAL A 169 6.35 10.93 -4.18
CA VAL A 169 5.02 11.36 -4.63
C VAL A 169 4.06 11.56 -3.47
N PHE A 170 4.05 10.64 -2.50
CA PHE A 170 3.08 10.66 -1.40
C PHE A 170 3.60 11.30 -0.11
N HIS A 171 4.84 11.78 -0.11
CA HIS A 171 5.40 12.64 0.92
C HIS A 171 6.17 13.79 0.25
N ASP A 172 6.32 14.90 0.96
CA ASP A 172 7.21 15.97 0.52
C ASP A 172 8.68 15.51 0.57
N PHE A 173 9.26 15.25 -0.60
CA PHE A 173 10.65 14.80 -0.77
C PHE A 173 11.69 15.88 -0.42
N HIS A 174 11.28 17.14 -0.19
CA HIS A 174 12.12 18.19 0.38
C HIS A 174 12.25 18.08 1.90
N ILE A 175 11.31 17.38 2.56
CA ILE A 175 11.27 17.21 4.02
C ILE A 175 11.73 15.81 4.41
N LEU A 176 11.25 14.79 3.71
CA LEU A 176 11.60 13.40 3.99
C LEU A 176 12.98 13.09 3.42
N GLN A 177 13.79 12.39 4.19
CA GLN A 177 14.97 11.69 3.72
C GLN A 177 14.71 10.20 3.72
N TYR A 178 15.23 9.50 2.72
CA TYR A 178 14.90 8.11 2.43
C TYR A 178 16.14 7.27 2.24
N TRP A 179 16.20 6.14 2.95
CA TRP A 179 17.23 5.11 2.80
C TRP A 179 16.57 3.76 2.55
N ASN A 180 16.96 3.14 1.44
CA ASN A 180 16.46 1.84 1.05
C ASN A 180 17.58 0.81 1.20
N LEU A 181 17.48 0.00 2.26
CA LEU A 181 18.42 -1.07 2.57
C LEU A 181 17.99 -2.42 1.96
N ALA A 182 16.84 -2.47 1.29
CA ALA A 182 16.35 -3.70 0.68
C ALA A 182 17.35 -4.24 -0.35
N LYS A 183 17.50 -5.57 -0.41
CA LYS A 183 18.42 -6.27 -1.32
C LYS A 183 17.71 -7.32 -2.15
N VAL A 184 17.99 -7.35 -3.45
CA VAL A 184 17.42 -8.34 -4.37
C VAL A 184 17.79 -9.73 -3.87
N GLY A 185 16.79 -10.63 -3.81
CA GLY A 185 17.00 -12.03 -3.40
C GLY A 185 17.19 -12.25 -1.89
N ALA A 186 17.14 -11.21 -1.06
CA ALA A 186 17.34 -11.33 0.38
C ALA A 186 16.26 -12.20 1.04
N THR A 187 16.70 -13.05 1.97
CA THR A 187 15.84 -13.83 2.86
C THR A 187 15.82 -13.23 4.26
N ILE A 188 15.03 -13.78 5.18
CA ILE A 188 14.92 -13.23 6.54
C ILE A 188 16.18 -13.53 7.36
N HIS A 189 16.59 -14.79 7.40
CA HIS A 189 17.66 -15.22 8.32
C HIS A 189 18.45 -16.41 7.76
N HIS A 190 19.78 -16.28 7.78
CA HIS A 190 20.68 -17.22 7.13
C HIS A 190 20.58 -18.63 7.73
N SER A 191 20.52 -18.72 9.06
CA SER A 191 20.50 -20.02 9.77
C SER A 191 19.18 -20.77 9.68
N VAL A 192 18.10 -20.12 9.24
CA VAL A 192 16.80 -20.79 9.05
C VAL A 192 16.65 -21.20 7.58
N LEU A 193 16.82 -20.24 6.67
CA LEU A 193 16.81 -20.50 5.24
C LEU A 193 17.74 -19.49 4.54
N PRO A 194 18.93 -19.92 4.08
CA PRO A 194 19.89 -19.02 3.46
C PRO A 194 19.37 -18.48 2.12
N PRO A 195 19.84 -17.30 1.69
CA PRO A 195 19.48 -16.75 0.39
C PRO A 195 20.02 -17.64 -0.74
N GLY A 196 19.47 -17.45 -1.94
CA GLY A 196 19.90 -18.24 -3.10
C GLY A 196 21.32 -18.00 -3.56
N LEU A 197 21.89 -16.84 -3.21
CA LEU A 197 23.30 -16.50 -3.30
C LEU A 197 23.67 -15.74 -2.03
N GLU A 198 24.83 -16.02 -1.48
CA GLU A 198 25.32 -15.35 -0.26
C GLU A 198 25.35 -13.82 -0.41
N SER A 199 25.68 -13.33 -1.62
CA SER A 199 25.73 -11.91 -1.96
C SER A 199 24.38 -11.17 -1.84
N TYR A 200 23.24 -11.89 -1.84
CA TYR A 200 21.93 -11.27 -1.64
C TYR A 200 21.69 -10.85 -0.18
N GLY A 201 22.39 -11.49 0.76
CA GLY A 201 22.25 -11.21 2.19
C GLY A 201 20.87 -11.55 2.75
N THR A 202 20.60 -11.00 3.93
CA THR A 202 19.38 -11.25 4.72
C THR A 202 18.89 -9.98 5.43
N PHE A 203 17.72 -10.02 6.06
CA PHE A 203 17.27 -8.95 6.95
C PHE A 203 18.29 -8.66 8.06
N GLU A 204 18.88 -9.70 8.66
CA GLU A 204 19.96 -9.56 9.64
C GLU A 204 21.13 -8.75 9.07
N THR A 205 21.57 -9.02 7.83
CA THR A 205 22.65 -8.23 7.21
C THR A 205 22.25 -6.78 6.96
N GLN A 206 20.99 -6.51 6.64
CA GLN A 206 20.50 -5.14 6.45
C GLN A 206 20.41 -4.39 7.78
N ILE A 207 20.08 -5.07 8.89
CA ILE A 207 20.15 -4.46 10.24
C ILE A 207 21.59 -4.23 10.66
N ASN A 208 22.52 -5.12 10.35
CA ASN A 208 23.94 -4.88 10.60
C ASN A 208 24.41 -3.61 9.88
N ASP A 209 24.05 -3.47 8.60
CA ASP A 209 24.36 -2.26 7.84
C ASP A 209 23.68 -1.02 8.43
N PHE A 210 22.44 -1.15 8.90
CA PHE A 210 21.75 -0.05 9.56
C PHE A 210 22.48 0.37 10.84
N GLN A 211 22.88 -0.60 11.66
CA GLN A 211 23.62 -0.37 12.90
C GLN A 211 24.93 0.35 12.60
N ASP A 212 25.70 -0.14 11.63
CA ASP A 212 27.01 0.41 11.28
C ASP A 212 26.92 1.82 10.70
N LEU A 213 25.88 2.10 9.91
CA LEU A 213 25.74 3.37 9.18
C LEU A 213 24.93 4.43 9.92
N PHE A 214 24.01 4.04 10.81
CA PHE A 214 23.02 4.94 11.39
C PHE A 214 22.99 4.95 12.93
N THR A 215 23.88 4.26 13.63
CA THR A 215 23.90 4.23 15.11
C THR A 215 25.29 4.57 15.69
N PRO A 216 25.45 4.89 17.00
CA PRO A 216 24.44 4.99 18.06
C PRO A 216 23.49 6.19 17.87
N LEU A 217 22.46 6.32 18.73
CA LEU A 217 21.56 7.48 18.72
C LEU A 217 22.16 8.73 19.41
N PRO A 218 21.89 9.96 18.91
CA PRO A 218 21.28 10.23 17.60
C PRO A 218 22.20 9.74 16.49
N GLY A 219 21.63 9.22 15.39
CA GLY A 219 22.43 8.69 14.27
C GLY A 219 23.47 9.69 13.75
N PRO A 220 24.41 9.29 12.87
CA PRO A 220 25.54 10.13 12.47
C PRO A 220 25.08 11.54 12.11
N ASN A 221 25.88 12.56 12.46
CA ASN A 221 25.50 13.98 12.34
C ASN A 221 24.88 14.37 10.99
N GLN A 222 25.30 13.72 9.89
CA GLN A 222 24.79 13.95 8.55
C GLN A 222 23.34 13.46 8.35
N VAL A 223 22.92 12.43 9.09
CA VAL A 223 21.58 11.84 9.05
C VAL A 223 20.71 12.37 10.19
N ASN A 224 21.24 12.36 11.43
CA ASN A 224 20.58 12.83 12.65
C ASN A 224 19.10 12.43 12.73
N TRP A 225 18.82 11.12 12.62
CA TRP A 225 17.46 10.59 12.73
C TRP A 225 17.04 10.45 14.20
N ASN A 226 15.74 10.60 14.46
CA ASN A 226 15.15 10.42 15.78
C ASN A 226 13.99 9.45 15.71
N SER A 227 13.76 8.72 16.79
CA SER A 227 12.72 7.70 16.87
C SER A 227 11.31 8.22 16.57
N ASN A 228 11.03 9.47 16.92
CA ASN A 228 9.70 10.07 16.82
C ASN A 228 9.35 10.66 15.45
N ASP A 229 10.33 10.87 14.57
CA ASP A 229 10.13 11.38 13.21
C ASP A 229 10.58 10.39 12.12
N THR A 230 10.87 9.14 12.50
CA THR A 230 11.39 8.12 11.60
C THR A 230 10.45 6.93 11.46
N LEU A 231 10.15 6.54 10.21
CA LEU A 231 9.41 5.32 9.87
C LEU A 231 10.36 4.21 9.39
N PHE A 232 10.17 3.00 9.92
CA PHE A 232 10.88 1.79 9.54
C PHE A 232 9.91 0.81 8.87
N ILE A 233 10.10 0.53 7.57
CA ILE A 233 9.27 -0.41 6.82
C ILE A 233 10.04 -1.71 6.62
N ILE A 234 9.40 -2.85 6.92
CA ILE A 234 9.99 -4.18 6.85
C ILE A 234 9.12 -5.06 5.94
N VAL A 235 9.66 -5.48 4.79
CA VAL A 235 8.97 -6.31 3.78
C VAL A 235 9.85 -7.49 3.37
N PHE A 236 9.57 -8.67 3.90
CA PHE A 236 10.33 -9.90 3.61
C PHE A 236 9.43 -11.12 3.47
N GLY A 237 10.01 -12.21 2.97
CA GLY A 237 9.40 -13.54 2.90
C GLY A 237 9.13 -14.02 1.47
N ILE A 238 9.24 -13.16 0.44
CA ILE A 238 9.00 -13.57 -0.96
C ILE A 238 10.07 -14.57 -1.41
N ASN A 239 11.35 -14.25 -1.15
CA ASN A 239 12.44 -15.16 -1.49
C ASN A 239 12.46 -16.39 -0.59
N ASP A 240 12.14 -16.25 0.69
CA ASP A 240 12.03 -17.37 1.62
C ASP A 240 10.97 -18.36 1.15
N ASN A 241 9.78 -17.86 0.76
CA ASN A 241 8.72 -18.68 0.18
C ASN A 241 9.15 -19.34 -1.13
N GLY A 242 9.80 -18.58 -2.02
CA GLY A 242 10.34 -19.10 -3.27
C GLY A 242 11.38 -20.20 -3.05
N ARG A 243 12.22 -20.09 -2.01
CA ARG A 243 13.21 -21.09 -1.63
C ARG A 243 12.55 -22.32 -0.99
N LEU A 244 11.71 -22.10 0.01
CA LEU A 244 11.03 -23.13 0.80
C LEU A 244 10.26 -24.12 -0.06
N ASN A 245 9.74 -23.67 -1.20
CA ASN A 245 8.94 -24.52 -2.10
C ASN A 245 9.75 -25.14 -3.26
N ARG A 246 11.09 -25.01 -3.29
CA ARG A 246 11.91 -25.67 -4.31
C ARG A 246 12.05 -27.16 -4.05
N ASP A 247 11.87 -27.97 -5.09
CA ASP A 247 11.90 -29.44 -4.98
C ASP A 247 13.21 -30.00 -4.44
N ASP A 248 14.35 -29.43 -4.81
CA ASP A 248 15.66 -29.87 -4.35
C ASP A 248 15.84 -29.75 -2.83
N LEU A 249 15.03 -28.93 -2.15
CA LEU A 249 15.04 -28.83 -0.68
C LEU A 249 14.04 -29.78 0.00
N HIS A 250 13.15 -30.42 -0.77
CA HIS A 250 12.23 -31.46 -0.31
C HIS A 250 12.80 -32.87 -0.56
N GLU A 251 13.79 -33.01 -1.44
CA GLU A 251 14.50 -34.26 -1.66
C GLU A 251 15.18 -34.73 -0.36
N GLY A 252 14.75 -35.89 0.15
CA GLY A 252 15.21 -36.44 1.44
C GLY A 252 14.24 -36.22 2.61
N GLY A 253 13.14 -35.48 2.41
CA GLY A 253 11.97 -35.47 3.31
C GLY A 253 12.14 -34.73 4.65
N THR A 254 13.15 -33.88 4.79
CA THR A 254 13.48 -33.23 6.07
C THR A 254 12.93 -31.81 6.26
N LEU A 255 12.46 -31.15 5.20
CA LEU A 255 12.00 -29.76 5.27
C LEU A 255 10.49 -29.69 5.56
N ASP A 256 10.14 -29.40 6.81
CA ASP A 256 8.77 -29.08 7.17
C ASP A 256 8.47 -27.60 6.86
N VAL A 257 7.59 -27.39 5.87
CA VAL A 257 7.18 -26.07 5.38
C VAL A 257 6.59 -25.22 6.49
N GLU A 258 5.72 -25.77 7.33
CA GLU A 258 5.01 -24.98 8.35
C GLU A 258 5.95 -24.54 9.46
N SER A 259 6.70 -25.48 10.05
CA SER A 259 7.63 -25.15 11.12
C SER A 259 8.78 -24.25 10.65
N THR A 260 9.29 -24.45 9.44
CA THR A 260 10.30 -23.55 8.86
C THR A 260 9.73 -22.15 8.63
N THR A 261 8.51 -22.05 8.11
CA THR A 261 7.82 -20.75 7.94
C THR A 261 7.64 -20.04 9.29
N LYS A 262 7.26 -20.78 10.34
CA LYS A 262 7.14 -20.24 11.70
C LYS A 262 8.48 -19.75 12.24
N ALA A 263 9.55 -20.52 12.04
CA ALA A 263 10.89 -20.13 12.45
C ALA A 263 11.37 -18.86 11.72
N LEU A 264 11.09 -18.73 10.43
CA LEU A 264 11.39 -17.53 9.65
C LEU A 264 10.68 -16.29 10.21
N VAL A 265 9.37 -16.38 10.49
CA VAL A 265 8.63 -15.25 11.07
C VAL A 265 9.11 -14.92 12.48
N ASN A 266 9.46 -15.93 13.29
CA ASN A 266 10.05 -15.67 14.60
C ASN A 266 11.37 -14.90 14.47
N SER A 267 12.27 -15.31 13.58
CA SER A 267 13.51 -14.57 13.30
C SER A 267 13.25 -13.17 12.76
N LEU A 268 12.23 -12.96 11.92
CA LEU A 268 11.82 -11.62 11.47
C LEU A 268 11.44 -10.72 12.66
N MET A 269 10.66 -11.25 13.60
CA MET A 269 10.26 -10.50 14.81
C MET A 269 11.44 -10.25 15.74
N GLU A 270 12.34 -11.22 15.93
CA GLU A 270 13.56 -11.05 16.75
C GLU A 270 14.49 -9.99 16.18
N GLN A 271 14.73 -10.01 14.86
CA GLN A 271 15.50 -8.97 14.18
C GLN A 271 14.82 -7.60 14.26
N SER A 272 13.48 -7.56 14.22
CA SER A 272 12.72 -6.31 14.47
C SER A 272 12.87 -5.81 15.91
N LYS A 273 12.95 -6.70 16.90
CA LYS A 273 13.26 -6.35 18.30
C LYS A 273 14.67 -5.80 18.43
N ARG A 274 15.63 -6.34 17.67
CA ARG A 274 16.98 -5.78 17.60
C ARG A 274 16.98 -4.37 17.01
N LEU A 275 16.22 -4.13 15.93
CA LEU A 275 16.06 -2.79 15.35
C LEU A 275 15.38 -1.80 16.33
N HIS A 276 14.40 -2.26 17.12
CA HIS A 276 13.84 -1.49 18.24
C HIS A 276 14.89 -1.14 19.30
N GLY A 277 15.76 -2.11 19.67
CA GLY A 277 16.88 -1.89 20.57
C GLY A 277 17.90 -0.86 20.06
N LEU A 278 17.96 -0.65 18.74
CA LEU A 278 18.73 0.42 18.09
C LEU A 278 17.99 1.77 18.02
N GLY A 279 16.78 1.85 18.57
CA GLY A 279 16.01 3.08 18.71
C GLY A 279 14.81 3.21 17.77
N ALA A 280 14.53 2.25 16.89
CA ALA A 280 13.35 2.32 16.05
C ALA A 280 12.04 2.26 16.88
N ARG A 281 11.05 3.11 16.55
CA ARG A 281 9.76 3.19 17.27
C ARG A 281 8.52 3.20 16.39
N ASN A 282 8.62 3.53 15.10
CA ASN A 282 7.50 3.46 14.18
C ASN A 282 7.76 2.39 13.13
N PHE A 283 6.99 1.31 13.17
CA PHE A 283 7.17 0.14 12.31
C PHE A 283 5.98 -0.06 11.39
N LEU A 284 6.26 -0.36 10.13
CA LEU A 284 5.28 -0.89 9.18
C LEU A 284 5.75 -2.24 8.65
N PHE A 285 4.93 -3.26 8.87
CA PHE A 285 5.10 -4.60 8.28
C PHE A 285 4.12 -4.78 7.11
N MET A 286 4.44 -5.71 6.19
CA MET A 286 3.53 -6.11 5.12
C MET A 286 3.36 -7.62 5.06
N THR A 287 2.14 -8.08 4.85
CA THR A 287 1.89 -9.48 4.47
C THR A 287 2.50 -9.78 3.11
N LEU A 288 2.78 -11.06 2.82
CA LEU A 288 3.12 -11.48 1.47
C LEU A 288 1.92 -11.30 0.54
N PRO A 289 2.11 -10.79 -0.69
CA PRO A 289 1.07 -10.85 -1.70
C PRO A 289 0.71 -12.33 -1.98
N PRO A 290 -0.43 -12.64 -2.61
CA PRO A 290 -0.78 -13.99 -3.00
C PRO A 290 0.14 -14.48 -4.13
N LEU A 291 1.36 -14.92 -3.78
CA LEU A 291 2.43 -15.23 -4.74
C LEU A 291 1.98 -16.27 -5.77
N HIS A 292 1.19 -17.26 -5.35
CA HIS A 292 0.61 -18.29 -6.21
C HIS A 292 -0.24 -17.73 -7.38
N LEU A 293 -0.74 -16.49 -7.27
CA LEU A 293 -1.48 -15.81 -8.34
C LEU A 293 -0.60 -15.01 -9.30
N SER A 294 0.71 -14.89 -9.02
CA SER A 294 1.64 -14.27 -9.97
C SER A 294 1.79 -15.13 -11.23
N PRO A 295 2.11 -14.54 -12.39
CA PRO A 295 2.24 -15.28 -13.63
C PRO A 295 3.20 -16.48 -13.54
N LYS A 296 4.27 -16.38 -12.74
CA LYS A 296 5.26 -17.43 -12.50
C LYS A 296 4.66 -18.75 -12.05
N TYR A 297 3.69 -18.73 -11.13
CA TYR A 297 3.08 -19.94 -10.58
C TYR A 297 1.70 -20.23 -11.21
N LYS A 298 1.01 -19.19 -11.69
CA LYS A 298 -0.35 -19.34 -12.23
C LYS A 298 -0.39 -19.86 -13.67
N LEU A 299 0.58 -19.50 -14.51
CA LEU A 299 0.55 -19.84 -15.94
C LEU A 299 1.21 -21.19 -16.22
N PRO A 300 0.56 -22.08 -17.00
CA PRO A 300 1.08 -23.44 -17.27
C PRO A 300 2.46 -23.50 -17.91
N SER A 301 2.88 -22.46 -18.63
CA SER A 301 4.17 -22.40 -19.32
C SER A 301 5.32 -21.86 -18.45
N GLN A 302 5.04 -21.45 -17.22
CA GLN A 302 6.02 -20.84 -16.34
C GLN A 302 6.63 -21.84 -15.36
N VAL A 303 7.88 -21.55 -14.98
CA VAL A 303 8.60 -22.33 -13.98
C VAL A 303 7.96 -22.09 -12.61
N GLY A 304 7.46 -23.17 -11.98
CA GLY A 304 6.78 -23.15 -10.69
C GLY A 304 5.27 -23.40 -10.77
N HIS A 305 4.70 -23.59 -11.96
CA HIS A 305 3.28 -23.93 -12.09
C HIS A 305 2.89 -25.21 -11.33
N ASP A 306 3.77 -26.20 -11.36
CA ASP A 306 3.70 -27.47 -10.66
C ASP A 306 3.66 -27.35 -9.13
N ILE A 307 4.12 -26.23 -8.58
CA ILE A 307 4.22 -26.01 -7.12
C ILE A 307 3.22 -24.98 -6.59
N VAL A 308 2.26 -24.54 -7.41
CA VAL A 308 1.31 -23.46 -7.10
C VAL A 308 0.58 -23.64 -5.76
N ASN A 309 0.10 -24.86 -5.47
CA ASN A 309 -0.62 -25.15 -4.22
C ASN A 309 0.30 -25.11 -2.99
N ARG A 310 1.57 -25.53 -3.13
CA ARG A 310 2.56 -25.44 -2.05
C ARG A 310 2.89 -23.98 -1.74
N VAL A 311 3.04 -23.15 -2.79
CA VAL A 311 3.24 -21.71 -2.66
C VAL A 311 2.04 -21.03 -1.99
N GLU A 312 0.81 -21.41 -2.35
CA GLU A 312 -0.38 -20.89 -1.67
C GLU A 312 -0.39 -21.24 -0.17
N GLY A 313 -0.20 -22.51 0.18
CA GLY A 313 -0.19 -22.96 1.57
C GLY A 313 0.88 -22.26 2.41
N SER A 314 2.11 -22.16 1.88
CA SER A 314 3.22 -21.49 2.57
C SER A 314 3.01 -19.97 2.70
N VAL A 315 2.38 -19.29 1.73
CA VAL A 315 1.98 -17.88 1.87
C VAL A 315 0.93 -17.73 2.98
N ASN A 316 -0.03 -18.65 3.07
CA ASN A 316 -1.05 -18.63 4.11
C ASN A 316 -0.44 -18.86 5.51
N HIS A 317 0.49 -19.80 5.65
CA HIS A 317 1.24 -20.01 6.89
C HIS A 317 2.03 -18.74 7.27
N PHE A 318 2.78 -18.18 6.33
CA PHE A 318 3.61 -16.99 6.58
C PHE A 318 2.76 -15.82 7.05
N ASN A 319 1.68 -15.51 6.33
CA ASN A 319 0.80 -14.39 6.67
C ASN A 319 0.06 -14.61 8.00
N THR A 320 -0.29 -15.85 8.34
CA THR A 320 -0.92 -16.18 9.64
C THR A 320 0.06 -15.97 10.79
N PHE A 321 1.28 -16.49 10.66
CA PHE A 321 2.32 -16.29 11.67
C PHE A 321 2.74 -14.82 11.75
N LEU A 322 2.86 -14.10 10.64
CA LEU A 322 3.24 -12.68 10.63
C LEU A 322 2.20 -11.84 11.38
N ARG A 323 0.90 -12.02 11.12
CA ARG A 323 -0.15 -11.30 11.85
C ARG A 323 -0.07 -11.54 13.35
N SER A 324 0.17 -12.78 13.74
CA SER A 324 0.29 -13.15 15.16
C SER A 324 1.57 -12.56 15.78
N GLY A 325 2.68 -12.62 15.04
CA GLY A 325 3.98 -12.05 15.44
C GLY A 325 3.92 -10.54 15.61
N VAL A 326 3.33 -9.81 14.66
CA VAL A 326 3.17 -8.34 14.72
C VAL A 326 2.28 -7.94 15.90
N LYS A 327 1.18 -8.66 16.16
CA LYS A 327 0.34 -8.44 17.35
C LYS A 327 1.07 -8.72 18.67
N GLN A 328 1.99 -9.68 18.69
CA GLN A 328 2.84 -9.91 19.85
C GLN A 328 3.90 -8.81 19.99
N PHE A 329 4.52 -8.41 18.88
CA PHE A 329 5.51 -7.34 18.83
C PHE A 329 4.95 -6.00 19.32
N GLU A 330 3.74 -5.61 18.90
CA GLU A 330 3.05 -4.41 19.40
C GLU A 330 2.82 -4.44 20.92
N ARG A 331 2.54 -5.62 21.48
CA ARG A 331 2.37 -5.79 22.93
C ARG A 331 3.70 -5.78 23.69
N ASP A 332 4.74 -6.38 23.12
CA ASP A 332 6.06 -6.48 23.73
C ASP A 332 6.83 -5.14 23.68
N MET A 333 6.59 -4.33 22.64
CA MET A 333 7.24 -3.03 22.39
C MET A 333 6.23 -1.91 22.59
N ASP A 334 5.72 -1.76 23.82
CA ASP A 334 4.60 -0.87 24.16
C ASP A 334 4.91 0.64 24.03
N ASP A 335 6.16 1.00 23.82
CA ASP A 335 6.66 2.33 23.49
C ASP A 335 6.70 2.61 21.97
N SER A 336 6.19 1.69 21.14
CA SER A 336 6.25 1.77 19.67
C SER A 336 4.87 1.89 19.00
N ASN A 337 4.86 2.51 17.83
CA ASN A 337 3.75 2.48 16.88
C ASN A 337 3.99 1.34 15.89
N VAL A 338 3.08 0.36 15.84
CA VAL A 338 3.22 -0.83 15.02
C VAL A 338 2.03 -0.93 14.07
N MET A 339 2.32 -0.97 12.77
CA MET A 339 1.34 -1.02 11.70
C MET A 339 1.56 -2.26 10.84
N LEU A 340 0.47 -2.82 10.30
CA LEU A 340 0.48 -3.93 9.35
C LEU A 340 -0.35 -3.55 8.14
N PHE A 341 0.26 -3.52 6.96
CA PHE A 341 -0.45 -3.42 5.71
C PHE A 341 -0.74 -4.80 5.14
N ASP A 342 -2.02 -5.08 4.87
CA ASP A 342 -2.44 -6.35 4.30
C ASP A 342 -2.32 -6.37 2.78
N LEU A 343 -1.08 -6.45 2.31
CA LEU A 343 -0.77 -6.55 0.89
C LEU A 343 -1.42 -7.77 0.23
N ASN A 344 -1.61 -8.88 0.98
CA ASN A 344 -2.31 -10.06 0.47
C ASN A 344 -3.74 -9.74 0.03
N LYS A 345 -4.52 -9.14 0.93
CA LYS A 345 -5.92 -8.78 0.64
C LYS A 345 -6.01 -7.67 -0.41
N PHE A 346 -5.18 -6.64 -0.30
CA PHE A 346 -5.13 -5.56 -1.29
C PHE A 346 -4.89 -6.12 -2.70
N TRP A 347 -3.90 -7.00 -2.83
CA TRP A 347 -3.54 -7.55 -4.12
C TRP A 347 -4.61 -8.50 -4.66
N LYS A 348 -5.24 -9.33 -3.81
CA LYS A 348 -6.40 -10.15 -4.22
C LYS A 348 -7.54 -9.28 -4.76
N LEU A 349 -7.86 -8.18 -4.07
CA LEU A 349 -8.90 -7.24 -4.52
C LEU A 349 -8.57 -6.60 -5.87
N LEU A 350 -7.31 -6.20 -6.08
CA LEU A 350 -6.86 -5.67 -7.37
C LEU A 350 -6.95 -6.71 -8.48
N LEU A 351 -6.60 -7.96 -8.21
CA LEU A 351 -6.68 -9.04 -9.20
C LEU A 351 -8.12 -9.43 -9.52
N GLU A 352 -9.04 -9.32 -8.56
CA GLU A 352 -10.47 -9.61 -8.71
C GLU A 352 -11.19 -8.51 -9.52
N TYR A 353 -10.88 -7.24 -9.25
CA TYR A 353 -11.53 -6.07 -9.87
C TYR A 353 -10.53 -5.11 -10.56
N PRO A 354 -9.72 -5.58 -11.52
CA PRO A 354 -8.61 -4.81 -12.08
C PRO A 354 -9.06 -3.49 -12.73
N GLU A 355 -10.25 -3.45 -13.33
CA GLU A 355 -10.82 -2.26 -13.97
C GLU A 355 -11.05 -1.10 -13.01
N LEU A 356 -11.37 -1.38 -11.73
CA LEU A 356 -11.55 -0.34 -10.71
C LEU A 356 -10.24 0.39 -10.40
N PHE A 357 -9.11 -0.25 -10.68
CA PHE A 357 -7.77 0.27 -10.44
C PHE A 357 -7.07 0.73 -11.72
N GLY A 358 -7.76 0.72 -12.87
CA GLY A 358 -7.14 1.04 -14.16
C GLY A 358 -6.14 -0.01 -14.65
N ILE A 359 -6.20 -1.23 -14.11
CA ILE A 359 -5.40 -2.38 -14.55
C ILE A 359 -6.13 -3.06 -15.71
N THR A 360 -5.44 -3.18 -16.83
CA THR A 360 -5.97 -3.75 -18.07
C THR A 360 -5.70 -5.25 -18.19
N ASP A 361 -4.64 -5.76 -17.54
CA ASP A 361 -4.31 -7.18 -17.57
C ASP A 361 -3.54 -7.61 -16.32
N ILE A 362 -3.92 -8.76 -15.76
CA ILE A 362 -3.37 -9.29 -14.51
C ILE A 362 -2.44 -10.50 -14.71
N SER A 363 -2.11 -10.86 -15.95
CA SER A 363 -1.33 -12.06 -16.26
C SER A 363 -0.27 -11.84 -17.33
N ARG A 364 -0.46 -10.90 -18.26
CA ARG A 364 0.56 -10.56 -19.26
C ARG A 364 1.70 -9.77 -18.64
N PHE A 365 2.91 -10.23 -18.88
CA PHE A 365 4.17 -9.57 -18.53
C PHE A 365 5.17 -9.58 -19.70
N ARG A 366 4.72 -10.00 -20.89
CA ARG A 366 5.50 -10.00 -22.12
C ARG A 366 4.57 -9.78 -23.31
N ILE A 367 4.73 -8.65 -23.99
CA ILE A 367 3.97 -8.29 -25.19
C ILE A 367 4.84 -7.38 -26.07
N THR A 368 4.65 -7.46 -27.39
CA THR A 368 5.22 -6.51 -28.35
C THR A 368 4.12 -5.94 -29.23
N ILE A 369 4.14 -4.63 -29.47
CA ILE A 369 3.22 -3.93 -30.38
C ILE A 369 4.09 -3.35 -31.49
N ASP A 370 3.78 -3.71 -32.74
CA ASP A 370 4.56 -3.32 -33.93
C ASP A 370 6.08 -3.57 -33.78
N GLY A 371 6.43 -4.72 -33.20
CA GLY A 371 7.82 -5.14 -32.98
C GLY A 371 8.55 -4.41 -31.84
N ARG A 372 7.87 -3.57 -31.06
CA ARG A 372 8.45 -2.83 -29.93
C ARG A 372 7.89 -3.29 -28.60
N LEU A 373 8.72 -3.24 -27.56
CA LEU A 373 8.31 -3.47 -26.17
C LEU A 373 7.63 -2.19 -25.65
N PRO A 374 6.32 -2.21 -25.37
CA PRO A 374 5.65 -1.06 -24.77
C PRO A 374 6.02 -0.93 -23.29
N ASN A 375 5.79 0.25 -22.70
CA ASN A 375 5.87 0.41 -21.25
C ASN A 375 4.64 -0.27 -20.61
N PHE A 376 4.86 -1.37 -19.90
CA PHE A 376 3.80 -2.21 -19.35
C PHE A 376 2.93 -1.49 -18.30
N GLY A 377 3.51 -0.62 -17.47
CA GLY A 377 2.72 0.17 -16.54
C GLY A 377 1.81 1.16 -17.26
N ARG A 378 2.28 1.82 -18.33
CA ARG A 378 1.43 2.73 -19.14
C ARG A 378 0.26 2.00 -19.80
N MET A 379 0.41 0.71 -20.07
CA MET A 379 -0.65 -0.14 -20.58
C MET A 379 -1.59 -0.66 -19.49
N GLY A 380 -1.30 -0.40 -18.21
CA GLY A 380 -2.06 -0.95 -17.09
C GLY A 380 -1.85 -2.45 -16.88
N LEU A 381 -0.70 -3.03 -17.27
CA LEU A 381 -0.42 -4.42 -16.89
C LEU A 381 -0.07 -4.47 -15.40
N ALA A 382 -0.56 -5.46 -14.66
CA ALA A 382 -0.29 -5.59 -13.23
C ALA A 382 1.17 -5.99 -12.93
N TYR A 383 1.82 -6.65 -13.88
CA TYR A 383 3.15 -7.24 -13.71
C TYR A 383 4.14 -6.70 -14.75
N HIS A 384 5.38 -6.48 -14.31
CA HIS A 384 6.51 -6.10 -15.17
C HIS A 384 7.24 -7.33 -15.73
N ASP A 385 7.38 -8.36 -14.91
CA ASP A 385 7.88 -9.68 -15.30
C ASP A 385 6.99 -10.76 -14.69
N ASN A 386 7.40 -12.02 -14.67
CA ASN A 386 6.52 -13.09 -14.19
C ASN A 386 6.28 -13.09 -12.66
N GLN A 387 6.96 -12.24 -11.89
CA GLN A 387 6.88 -12.22 -10.42
C GLN A 387 6.82 -10.82 -9.80
N HIS A 388 7.35 -9.79 -10.47
CA HIS A 388 7.36 -8.41 -9.99
C HIS A 388 6.23 -7.59 -10.60
N VAL A 389 5.63 -6.73 -9.76
CA VAL A 389 4.58 -5.81 -10.17
C VAL A 389 5.10 -4.73 -11.13
N SER A 390 4.22 -4.22 -11.99
CA SER A 390 4.52 -3.03 -12.80
C SER A 390 4.60 -1.77 -11.93
N TRP A 391 5.12 -0.68 -12.48
CA TRP A 391 5.16 0.59 -11.74
C TRP A 391 3.76 1.13 -11.43
N SER A 392 2.75 0.88 -12.27
CA SER A 392 1.37 1.33 -12.02
C SER A 392 0.77 0.59 -10.83
N SER A 393 1.03 -0.71 -10.74
CA SER A 393 0.66 -1.49 -9.55
C SER A 393 1.47 -1.10 -8.32
N ALA A 394 2.75 -0.77 -8.48
CA ALA A 394 3.58 -0.25 -7.39
C ALA A 394 3.06 1.09 -6.85
N GLU A 395 2.60 1.99 -7.73
CA GLU A 395 1.97 3.26 -7.37
C GLU A 395 0.67 3.02 -6.57
N LEU A 396 -0.17 2.07 -7.00
CA LEU A 396 -1.41 1.71 -6.29
C LEU A 396 -1.14 1.13 -4.90
N ILE A 397 -0.12 0.27 -4.77
CA ILE A 397 0.34 -0.22 -3.46
C ILE A 397 0.77 0.96 -2.59
N ALA A 398 1.63 1.83 -3.11
CA ALA A 398 2.16 2.98 -2.39
C ALA A 398 1.04 3.94 -1.95
N ARG A 399 0.04 4.17 -2.79
CA ARG A 399 -1.12 5.00 -2.48
C ARG A 399 -1.96 4.43 -1.35
N SER A 400 -2.20 3.12 -1.37
CA SER A 400 -2.93 2.42 -0.31
C SER A 400 -2.16 2.41 1.01
N VAL A 401 -0.84 2.19 0.96
CA VAL A 401 0.06 2.28 2.11
C VAL A 401 0.07 3.70 2.69
N ASN A 402 0.16 4.73 1.84
CA ASN A 402 0.03 6.12 2.27
C ASN A 402 -1.30 6.37 2.99
N GLY A 403 -2.41 5.85 2.46
CA GLY A 403 -3.72 5.93 3.13
C GLY A 403 -3.73 5.27 4.51
N LEU A 404 -3.06 4.12 4.68
CA LEU A 404 -2.87 3.48 5.98
C LEU A 404 -2.06 4.36 6.94
N LEU A 405 -0.93 4.89 6.48
CA LEU A 405 -0.05 5.75 7.29
C LEU A 405 -0.78 7.02 7.74
N MET A 406 -1.51 7.66 6.84
CA MET A 406 -2.35 8.83 7.12
C MET A 406 -3.42 8.51 8.17
N ARG A 407 -4.13 7.38 8.07
CA ARG A 407 -5.15 7.00 9.07
C ARG A 407 -4.58 6.73 10.48
N ASN A 408 -3.31 6.37 10.56
CA ASN A 408 -2.60 6.21 11.84
C ASN A 408 -1.89 7.49 12.30
N SER A 409 -1.96 8.59 11.53
CA SER A 409 -1.26 9.83 11.83
C SER A 409 -2.00 10.70 12.84
N ALA A 410 -1.27 11.19 13.83
CA ALA A 410 -1.79 12.10 14.84
C ALA A 410 -2.40 13.36 14.21
N SER A 411 -1.83 13.92 13.13
CA SER A 411 -2.41 15.11 12.48
C SER A 411 -3.81 14.91 11.89
N LEU A 412 -4.22 13.67 11.60
CA LEU A 412 -5.59 13.36 11.14
C LEU A 412 -6.54 13.01 12.30
N GLN A 413 -5.99 12.66 13.46
CA GLN A 413 -6.74 12.31 14.66
C GLN A 413 -6.92 13.52 15.58
N MET A 414 -5.97 14.45 15.55
CA MET A 414 -6.01 15.74 16.24
C MET A 414 -6.80 16.73 15.38
N SER A 415 -7.98 17.11 15.86
CA SER A 415 -8.94 18.07 15.26
C SER A 415 -8.41 19.51 15.03
N ASN A 416 -7.11 19.72 14.87
CA ASN A 416 -6.54 21.01 14.47
C ASN A 416 -6.27 21.11 12.96
N ALA A 417 -6.44 20.02 12.19
CA ALA A 417 -6.72 20.17 10.77
C ALA A 417 -7.96 21.05 10.68
N SER A 418 -7.87 22.19 9.99
CA SER A 418 -8.98 23.12 9.78
C SER A 418 -10.25 22.29 9.61
N GLN A 419 -11.19 22.39 10.57
CA GLN A 419 -12.47 21.72 10.45
C GLN A 419 -12.91 21.93 9.01
N THR A 420 -13.14 20.86 8.26
CA THR A 420 -13.97 20.97 7.07
C THR A 420 -15.27 21.56 7.61
N GLU A 421 -15.40 22.89 7.49
CA GLU A 421 -16.62 23.60 7.76
C GLU A 421 -17.64 22.89 6.86
N TYR A 422 -18.50 22.09 7.49
CA TYR A 422 -19.78 21.77 6.90
C TYR A 422 -20.55 23.10 6.87
N THR A 423 -20.25 23.94 5.88
CA THR A 423 -21.21 24.93 5.42
C THR A 423 -22.26 24.16 4.64
N ALA A 424 -23.26 23.66 5.36
CA ALA A 424 -24.56 23.32 4.80
C ALA A 424 -25.57 24.38 5.26
#